data_AF-A0A0A3YH00-F1
#
_entry.id   AF-A0A0A3YH00-F1
#
_cell.length_a   1.000
_cell.length_b   1.000
_cell.length_c   1.000
_cell.angle_alpha   90.00
_cell.angle_beta   90.00
_cell.angle_gamma   90.00
#
_symmetry.space_group_name_H-M   'P 1'
#
loop_
_entity.id
_entity.type
_entity.pdbx_description
1 polymer ?
#
loop_
_entity_poly.entity_id
_entity_poly.type
_entity_poly.pdbx_seq_one_letter_code
_entity_poly.pdbx_strand_id
1 'polypeptide(L)'
;MWNWMMLGLESNRVIGLRIAKLMRGGKAAQREAHRMVSEKMLAAAKASTSLMAGASGDKIVEQYRRKVAANAKRLSRKRSRKRKSR
;
A
#
# COMPACT_ATOMS: atom_id res chain seq x y z
N MET A 1 9.83 -19.21 -4.97
CA MET A 1 9.68 -18.51 -6.26
C MET A 1 8.24 -18.02 -6.53
N TRP A 2 7.21 -18.82 -6.26
CA TRP A 2 5.78 -18.49 -6.52
C TRP A 2 5.23 -17.21 -5.83
N ASN A 3 5.75 -16.83 -4.66
CA ASN A 3 5.22 -15.70 -3.87
C ASN A 3 5.49 -14.30 -4.48
N TRP A 4 6.57 -14.17 -5.27
CA TRP A 4 6.97 -12.89 -5.86
C TRP A 4 6.14 -12.54 -7.10
N MET A 5 5.74 -13.55 -7.87
CA MET A 5 4.96 -13.36 -9.10
C MET A 5 3.51 -12.92 -8.78
N MET A 6 2.90 -13.52 -7.74
CA MET A 6 1.60 -13.09 -7.23
C MET A 6 1.64 -11.66 -6.68
N LEU A 7 2.68 -11.30 -5.92
CA LEU A 7 2.87 -9.94 -5.41
C LEU A 7 3.03 -8.92 -6.56
N GLY A 8 3.76 -9.28 -7.61
CA GLY A 8 3.92 -8.46 -8.81
C GLY A 8 2.60 -8.21 -9.53
N LEU A 9 1.80 -9.26 -9.75
CA LEU A 9 0.48 -9.15 -10.38
C LEU A 9 -0.50 -8.31 -9.55
N GLU A 10 -0.54 -8.53 -8.23
CA GLU A 10 -1.38 -7.76 -7.33
C GLU A 10 -0.96 -6.28 -7.28
N SER A 11 0.35 -6.02 -7.27
CA SER A 11 0.89 -4.66 -7.28
C SER A 11 0.51 -3.91 -8.56
N ASN A 12 0.66 -4.54 -9.72
CA ASN A 12 0.26 -3.97 -11.01
C ASN A 12 -1.24 -3.64 -11.05
N ARG A 13 -2.08 -4.55 -10.52
CA ARG A 13 -3.53 -4.31 -10.44
C ARG A 13 -3.89 -3.13 -9.55
N VAL A 14 -3.22 -2.97 -8.40
CA VAL A 14 -3.42 -1.82 -7.50
C VAL A 14 -2.99 -0.51 -8.15
N ILE A 15 -1.87 -0.52 -8.88
CA ILE A 15 -1.38 0.64 -9.63
C ILE A 15 -2.41 1.07 -10.68
N GLY A 16 -2.91 0.12 -11.48
CA GLY A 16 -3.95 0.41 -12.49
C GLY A 16 -5.22 1.03 -11.89
N LEU A 17 -5.71 0.51 -10.76
CA LEU A 17 -6.89 1.06 -10.08
C LEU A 17 -6.68 2.49 -9.55
N ARG A 18 -5.47 2.80 -9.07
CA ARG A 18 -5.10 4.14 -8.61
C ARG A 18 -5.06 5.13 -9.76
N ILE A 19 -4.41 4.75 -10.86
CA ILE A 19 -4.36 5.56 -12.09
C ILE A 19 -5.77 5.84 -12.60
N ALA A 20 -6.62 4.81 -12.75
CA ALA A 20 -8.00 4.98 -13.19
C ALA A 20 -8.83 5.89 -12.27
N LYS A 21 -8.54 5.88 -10.96
CA LYS A 21 -9.22 6.76 -9.99
C LYS A 21 -8.72 8.20 -10.05
N LEU A 22 -7.44 8.41 -10.35
CA LEU A 22 -6.85 9.74 -10.54
C LEU A 22 -7.33 10.37 -11.84
N MET A 23 -7.35 9.61 -12.94
CA MET A 23 -7.85 10.07 -14.26
C MET A 23 -9.31 10.52 -14.20
N ARG A 24 -10.13 9.93 -13.31
CA ARG A 24 -11.53 10.32 -13.11
C ARG A 24 -11.69 11.70 -12.47
N GLY A 25 -10.65 12.24 -11.83
CA GLY A 25 -10.66 13.57 -11.22
C GLY A 25 -11.62 13.74 -10.03
N GLY A 26 -11.87 15.01 -9.68
CA GLY A 26 -12.77 15.42 -8.61
C GLY A 26 -12.30 15.10 -7.18
N LYS A 27 -13.18 15.31 -6.19
CA LYS A 27 -12.87 15.16 -4.76
C LYS A 27 -12.38 13.75 -4.39
N ALA A 28 -12.83 12.72 -5.13
CA ALA A 28 -12.42 11.34 -4.89
C ALA A 28 -10.99 11.04 -5.38
N ALA A 29 -10.54 11.68 -6.47
CA ALA A 29 -9.17 11.60 -6.95
C ALA A 29 -8.22 12.34 -6.01
N GLN A 30 -8.58 13.56 -5.58
CA GLN A 30 -7.83 14.35 -4.60
C GLN A 30 -7.56 13.57 -3.30
N ARG A 31 -8.59 12.92 -2.75
CA ARG A 31 -8.43 12.06 -1.56
C ARG A 31 -7.52 10.84 -1.79
N GLU A 32 -7.52 10.29 -3.00
CA GLU A 32 -6.63 9.16 -3.32
C GLU A 32 -5.19 9.64 -3.50
N ALA A 33 -4.97 10.78 -4.16
CA ALA A 33 -3.67 11.41 -4.29
C ALA A 33 -3.06 11.71 -2.91
N HIS A 34 -3.83 12.34 -2.01
CA HIS A 34 -3.39 12.61 -0.64
C HIS A 34 -3.02 11.31 0.09
N ARG A 35 -3.86 10.26 -0.01
CA ARG A 35 -3.56 8.95 0.59
C ARG A 35 -2.26 8.35 0.02
N MET A 36 -2.06 8.42 -1.29
CA MET A 36 -0.86 7.89 -1.93
C MET A 36 0.42 8.59 -1.46
N VAL A 37 0.36 9.91 -1.20
CA VAL A 37 1.49 10.67 -0.65
C VAL A 37 1.72 10.33 0.81
N SER A 38 0.67 10.32 1.65
CA SER A 38 0.79 9.95 3.07
C SER A 38 1.34 8.54 3.25
N GLU A 39 0.95 7.59 2.40
CA GLU A 39 1.50 6.23 2.43
C GLU A 39 3.00 6.21 2.12
N LYS A 40 3.47 6.97 1.11
CA LYS A 40 4.89 7.09 0.78
C LYS A 40 5.67 7.76 1.93
N MET A 41 5.14 8.84 2.50
CA MET A 41 5.77 9.54 3.61
C MET A 41 5.85 8.66 4.88
N LEU A 42 4.79 7.93 5.21
CA LEU A 42 4.82 6.99 6.34
C LEU A 42 5.80 5.84 6.10
N ALA A 43 5.92 5.35 4.86
CA ALA A 43 6.90 4.32 4.50
C ALA A 43 8.33 4.85 4.64
N ALA A 44 8.60 6.04 4.08
CA ALA A 44 9.88 6.74 4.21
C ALA A 44 10.22 7.01 5.68
N ALA A 45 9.30 7.56 6.48
CA ALA A 45 9.52 7.81 7.90
C ALA A 45 9.87 6.52 8.66
N LYS A 46 9.16 5.40 8.43
CA LYS A 46 9.51 4.13 9.10
C LYS A 46 10.84 3.55 8.62
N ALA A 47 11.17 3.70 7.35
CA ALA A 47 12.46 3.30 6.82
C ALA A 47 13.58 4.16 7.43
N SER A 48 13.42 5.49 7.48
CA SER A 48 14.35 6.44 8.09
C SER A 48 14.50 6.24 9.60
N THR A 49 13.42 6.00 10.35
CA THR A 49 13.52 5.67 11.78
C THR A 49 14.26 4.35 11.99
N SER A 50 14.01 3.33 11.17
CA SER A 50 14.72 2.06 11.27
C SER A 50 16.20 2.22 10.92
N LEU A 51 16.51 3.04 9.92
CA LEU A 51 17.88 3.34 9.49
C LEU A 51 18.64 4.18 10.53
N MET A 52 18.00 5.22 11.11
CA MET A 52 18.58 6.03 12.20
C MET A 52 18.76 5.24 13.50
N ALA A 53 17.94 4.22 13.75
CA ALA A 53 18.10 3.32 14.90
C ALA A 53 19.20 2.25 14.70
N GLY A 54 20.01 2.34 13.63
CA GLY A 54 21.08 1.40 13.35
C GLY A 54 20.59 -0.01 12.97
N ALA A 55 19.35 -0.15 12.50
CA ALA A 55 18.81 -1.46 12.18
C ALA A 55 19.48 -2.02 10.91
N SER A 56 19.98 -3.26 11.01
CA SER A 56 20.38 -4.07 9.85
C SER A 56 19.27 -4.09 8.78
N GLY A 57 19.66 -4.08 7.50
CA GLY A 57 18.75 -4.04 6.35
C GLY A 57 17.63 -5.09 6.41
N ASP A 58 17.89 -6.26 7.00
CA ASP A 58 16.89 -7.31 7.19
C ASP A 58 15.71 -6.88 8.06
N LYS A 59 15.96 -6.09 9.12
CA LYS A 59 14.90 -5.54 9.99
C LYS A 59 14.03 -4.52 9.26
N ILE A 60 14.61 -3.75 8.33
CA ILE A 60 13.88 -2.79 7.50
C ILE A 60 12.92 -3.53 6.58
N VAL A 61 13.40 -4.59 5.92
CA VAL A 61 12.58 -5.44 5.04
C VAL A 61 11.44 -6.11 5.80
N GLU A 62 11.70 -6.61 7.01
CA GLU A 62 10.69 -7.25 7.85
C GLU A 62 9.58 -6.28 8.27
N GLN A 63 9.94 -5.07 8.69
CA GLN A 63 8.96 -4.02 9.02
C GLN A 63 8.12 -3.60 7.81
N TYR A 64 8.75 -3.51 6.64
CA TYR A 64 8.06 -3.18 5.40
C TYR A 64 7.01 -4.26 5.05
N ARG A 65 7.35 -5.55 5.21
CA ARG A 65 6.41 -6.67 5.02
C ARG A 65 5.21 -6.60 5.96
N ARG A 66 5.41 -6.29 7.25
CA ARG A 66 4.30 -6.15 8.20
C ARG A 66 3.31 -5.05 7.79
N LYS A 67 3.81 -3.92 7.30
CA LYS A 67 2.94 -2.84 6.79
C LYS A 67 2.13 -3.30 5.58
N VAL A 68 2.75 -3.98 4.62
CA VAL A 68 2.07 -4.48 3.41
C VAL A 68 0.98 -5.49 3.78
N ALA A 69 1.26 -6.41 4.70
CA ALA A 69 0.28 -7.38 5.20
C ALA A 69 -0.93 -6.70 5.88
N ALA A 70 -0.69 -5.67 6.70
CA ALA A 70 -1.76 -4.90 7.33
C ALA A 70 -2.63 -4.15 6.29
N ASN A 71 -2.00 -3.61 5.24
CA ASN A 71 -2.71 -2.96 4.14
C ASN A 71 -3.58 -3.94 3.36
N ALA A 72 -3.04 -5.11 3.02
CA ALA A 72 -3.79 -6.18 2.35
C ALA A 72 -5.02 -6.61 3.15
N LYS A 73 -4.87 -6.82 4.47
CA LYS A 73 -5.98 -7.19 5.37
C LYS A 73 -7.07 -6.10 5.44
N ARG A 74 -6.70 -4.83 5.40
CA ARG A 74 -7.68 -3.72 5.43
C ARG A 74 -8.44 -3.60 4.11
N LEU A 75 -7.73 -3.77 2.99
CA LEU A 75 -8.31 -3.75 1.65
C LEU A 75 -9.26 -4.93 1.43
N SER A 76 -8.92 -6.14 1.90
CA SER A 76 -9.80 -7.31 1.81
C SER A 76 -11.08 -7.13 2.64
N ARG A 77 -10.98 -6.60 3.87
CA ARG A 77 -12.14 -6.24 4.69
C ARG A 77 -13.03 -5.16 4.06
N LYS A 78 -12.46 -4.13 3.45
CA LYS A 78 -13.23 -3.11 2.72
C LYS A 78 -13.91 -3.68 1.48
N ARG A 79 -13.26 -4.62 0.77
CA ARG A 79 -13.82 -5.29 -0.41
C ARG A 79 -15.01 -6.20 -0.04
N SER A 80 -14.94 -6.93 1.06
CA SER A 80 -16.05 -7.74 1.60
C SER A 80 -17.27 -6.86 1.97
N ARG A 81 -17.07 -5.76 2.71
CA ARG A 81 -18.15 -4.82 3.05
C ARG A 81 -18.82 -4.19 1.83
N LYS A 82 -18.04 -3.80 0.81
CA LYS A 82 -18.58 -3.23 -0.44
C LYS A 82 -19.37 -4.24 -1.28
N ARG A 83 -19.07 -5.53 -1.16
CA ARG A 83 -19.81 -6.61 -1.84
C ARG A 83 -21.14 -6.95 -1.14
N LYS A 84 -21.26 -6.66 0.16
CA LYS A 84 -22.48 -6.87 0.95
C LYS A 84 -23.47 -5.69 0.88
N SER A 85 -23.03 -4.55 0.35
CA SER A 85 -23.84 -3.34 0.15
C SER A 85 -24.22 -3.12 -1.33
N ARG A 86 -24.08 -4.14 -2.16
CA ARG A 86 -24.48 -4.22 -3.56
C ARG A 86 -25.40 -5.43 -3.66
#